data_AF-A0A1I3M368-F1
#
_entry.id   AF-A0A1I3M368-F1
#
_cell.length_a   1.000
_cell.length_b   1.000
_cell.length_c   1.000
_cell.angle_alpha   90.00
_cell.angle_beta   90.00
_cell.angle_gamma   90.00
#
_symmetry.space_group_name_H-M   'P 1'
#
loop_
_entity.id
_entity.type
_entity.pdbx_description
1 polymer ?
#
loop_
_entity_poly.entity_id
_entity_poly.type
_entity_poly.pdbx_seq_one_letter_code
_entity_poly.pdbx_strand_id
1 'polypeptide(L)'
;MKKCIPLVLLAAVLFSSCRVSNKQIIRQQHLEEGVESPTTVEELKDAIEKYQKRVADIQLAQSQIGIWYKILGTRYLDQKMYGEALKCFQEALQYYPNNQNLYYYVGVCAGYMSHAAMDFGGSGSTEVKYNYLKLAEEAYLRAIQIEDRYVRALYGLGVLYVFELDEPAKAIPHLEKVLSIDTKNIDAMFVLARAYYSNYDFEKSAAMYDKIINTTKSAEKKATAEENKKTVLDAAYSN
;
A
#
# COMPACT_ATOMS: atom_id res chain seq x y z
N MET A 1 -62.58 -19.44 -47.55
CA MET A 1 -61.93 -19.92 -46.30
C MET A 1 -60.46 -20.21 -46.58
N LYS A 2 -59.56 -19.44 -45.96
CA LYS A 2 -58.26 -19.88 -45.41
C LYS A 2 -57.55 -18.64 -44.85
N LYS A 3 -57.49 -18.56 -43.51
CA LYS A 3 -56.65 -17.63 -42.75
C LYS A 3 -55.22 -18.17 -42.81
N CYS A 4 -54.23 -17.31 -43.04
CA CYS A 4 -52.83 -17.62 -42.70
C CYS A 4 -52.29 -16.52 -41.78
N ILE A 5 -51.75 -16.99 -40.68
CA ILE A 5 -51.28 -16.32 -39.46
C ILE A 5 -49.93 -15.62 -39.74
N PRO A 6 -49.62 -14.46 -39.12
CA PRO A 6 -48.35 -13.79 -39.34
C PRO A 6 -47.20 -14.54 -38.65
N LEU A 7 -46.13 -14.80 -39.39
CA LEU A 7 -44.88 -15.34 -38.88
C LEU A 7 -44.14 -14.22 -38.13
N VAL A 8 -44.28 -14.20 -36.81
CA VAL A 8 -43.45 -13.35 -35.93
C VAL A 8 -42.03 -13.93 -35.93
N LEU A 9 -41.12 -13.26 -36.64
CA LEU A 9 -39.69 -13.53 -36.61
C LEU A 9 -39.15 -13.09 -35.25
N LEU A 10 -39.08 -14.05 -34.31
CA LEU A 10 -38.42 -13.90 -33.03
C LEU A 10 -36.90 -13.87 -33.31
N ALA A 11 -36.31 -12.67 -33.40
CA ALA A 11 -34.87 -12.51 -33.44
C ALA A 11 -34.29 -12.88 -32.06
N ALA A 12 -33.91 -14.15 -31.91
CA ALA A 12 -33.15 -14.61 -30.76
C ALA A 12 -31.77 -13.93 -30.79
N VAL A 13 -31.60 -12.88 -29.99
CA VAL A 13 -30.28 -12.32 -29.67
C VAL A 13 -29.57 -13.37 -28.82
N LEU A 14 -28.85 -14.27 -29.49
CA LEU A 14 -27.86 -15.13 -28.86
C LEU A 14 -26.73 -14.21 -28.38
N PHE A 15 -26.73 -13.88 -27.09
CA PHE A 15 -25.55 -13.38 -26.40
C PHE A 15 -24.52 -14.52 -26.33
N SER A 16 -23.91 -14.85 -27.47
CA SER A 16 -22.69 -15.63 -27.49
C SER A 16 -21.62 -14.77 -26.84
N SER A 17 -21.00 -15.29 -25.79
CA SER A 17 -19.81 -14.73 -25.15
C SER A 17 -18.63 -14.74 -26.15
N CYS A 18 -18.69 -13.91 -27.18
CA CYS A 18 -17.60 -13.69 -28.10
C CYS A 18 -16.53 -12.93 -27.32
N ARG A 19 -15.51 -13.66 -26.88
CA ARG A 19 -14.24 -13.10 -26.44
C ARG A 19 -13.68 -12.34 -27.63
N VAL A 20 -13.95 -11.03 -27.71
CA VAL A 20 -13.50 -10.19 -28.83
C VAL A 20 -11.99 -10.29 -28.90
N SER A 21 -11.45 -10.72 -30.04
CA SER A 21 -10.00 -10.85 -30.19
C SER A 21 -9.36 -9.47 -30.21
N ASN A 22 -8.18 -9.31 -29.59
CA ASN A 22 -7.41 -8.05 -29.68
C ASN A 22 -7.23 -7.58 -31.13
N LYS A 23 -7.10 -8.50 -32.11
CA LYS A 23 -7.01 -8.14 -33.53
C LYS A 23 -8.29 -7.52 -34.09
N GLN A 24 -9.46 -7.97 -33.62
CA GLN A 24 -10.76 -7.40 -34.00
C GLN A 24 -10.94 -6.02 -33.40
N ILE A 25 -10.56 -5.82 -32.13
CA ILE A 25 -10.59 -4.51 -31.46
C ILE A 25 -9.68 -3.52 -32.18
N ILE A 26 -8.43 -3.90 -32.47
CA ILE A 26 -7.47 -3.04 -33.18
C ILE A 26 -7.98 -2.67 -34.58
N ARG A 27 -8.55 -3.64 -35.31
CA ARG A 27 -9.12 -3.38 -36.65
C ARG A 27 -10.31 -2.43 -36.58
N GLN A 28 -11.20 -2.62 -35.62
CA GLN A 28 -12.36 -1.76 -35.42
C GLN A 28 -11.92 -0.33 -35.05
N GLN A 29 -10.92 -0.19 -34.17
CA GLN A 29 -10.37 1.10 -33.79
C GLN A 29 -9.73 1.83 -34.99
N HIS A 30 -8.96 1.14 -35.83
CA HIS A 30 -8.42 1.75 -37.06
C HIS A 30 -9.51 2.23 -38.02
N LEU A 31 -10.64 1.51 -38.11
CA LEU A 31 -11.78 1.91 -38.92
C LEU A 31 -12.49 3.15 -38.32
N GLU A 32 -12.60 3.23 -36.99
CA GLU A 32 -13.23 4.35 -36.28
C GLU A 32 -12.37 5.63 -36.32
N GLU A 33 -11.04 5.52 -36.31
CA GLU A 33 -10.12 6.68 -36.36
C GLU A 33 -10.11 7.37 -37.74
N GLY A 34 -10.42 6.64 -38.81
CA GLY A 34 -10.52 7.18 -40.16
C GLY A 34 -9.22 7.83 -40.65
N VAL A 35 -8.05 7.38 -40.17
CA VAL A 35 -6.74 7.83 -40.65
C VAL A 35 -6.35 6.94 -41.83
N GLU A 36 -6.34 7.50 -43.03
CA GLU A 36 -5.94 6.80 -44.26
C GLU A 36 -4.41 6.86 -44.46
N SER A 37 -3.94 7.23 -45.65
CA SER A 37 -2.53 7.45 -45.99
C SER A 37 -2.27 8.96 -46.11
N PRO A 38 -2.09 9.70 -45.01
CA PRO A 38 -1.90 11.15 -45.04
C PRO A 38 -0.64 11.51 -45.82
N THR A 39 -0.74 12.46 -46.75
CA THR A 39 0.36 12.92 -47.62
C THR A 39 0.66 14.41 -47.51
N THR A 40 -0.32 15.22 -47.08
CA THR A 40 -0.12 16.66 -46.84
C THR A 40 0.25 16.96 -45.39
N VAL A 41 0.83 18.15 -45.15
CA VAL A 41 1.19 18.58 -43.78
C VAL A 41 -0.06 18.67 -42.90
N GLU A 42 -1.18 19.14 -43.45
CA GLU A 42 -2.48 19.25 -42.77
C GLU A 42 -3.04 17.87 -42.40
N GLU A 43 -3.05 16.92 -43.34
CA GLU A 43 -3.49 15.53 -43.10
C GLU A 43 -2.62 14.83 -42.04
N LEU A 44 -1.31 15.05 -42.09
CA LEU A 44 -0.38 14.50 -41.09
C LEU A 44 -0.64 15.09 -39.69
N LYS A 45 -0.95 16.38 -39.59
CA LYS A 45 -1.31 17.03 -38.32
C LYS A 45 -2.63 16.49 -37.76
N ASP A 46 -3.66 16.35 -38.59
CA ASP A 46 -4.95 15.76 -38.20
C ASP A 46 -4.78 14.32 -37.70
N ALA A 47 -3.98 13.51 -38.41
CA ALA A 47 -3.66 12.14 -38.00
C ALA A 47 -2.98 12.10 -36.62
N ILE A 48 -1.98 12.97 -36.37
CA ILE A 48 -1.30 13.07 -35.08
C ILE A 48 -2.30 13.44 -33.98
N GLU A 49 -3.17 14.42 -34.21
CA GLU A 49 -4.16 14.85 -33.22
C GLU A 49 -5.13 13.72 -32.84
N LYS A 50 -5.60 12.93 -33.81
CA LYS A 50 -6.47 11.77 -33.57
C LYS A 50 -5.80 10.74 -32.66
N TYR A 51 -4.55 10.37 -32.94
CA TYR A 51 -3.82 9.41 -32.11
C TYR A 51 -3.47 9.98 -30.73
N GLN A 52 -3.18 11.27 -30.62
CA GLN A 52 -2.98 11.92 -29.32
C GLN A 52 -4.24 11.85 -28.44
N LYS A 53 -5.43 12.09 -29.01
CA LYS A 53 -6.71 11.93 -28.29
C LYS A 53 -6.90 10.49 -27.81
N ARG A 54 -6.63 9.50 -28.66
CA ARG A 54 -6.70 8.08 -28.26
C ARG A 54 -5.71 7.72 -27.16
N VAL A 55 -4.48 8.22 -27.24
CA VAL A 55 -3.49 8.03 -26.18
C VAL A 55 -4.01 8.60 -24.87
N ALA A 56 -4.62 9.78 -24.88
CA ALA A 56 -5.23 10.38 -23.69
C ALA A 56 -6.38 9.51 -23.12
N ASP A 57 -7.27 8.98 -23.97
CA ASP A 57 -8.36 8.09 -23.56
C ASP A 57 -7.83 6.78 -22.95
N ILE A 58 -6.80 6.18 -23.56
CA ILE A 58 -6.14 4.98 -23.04
C ILE A 58 -5.48 5.25 -21.70
N GLN A 59 -4.77 6.38 -21.57
CA GLN A 59 -4.15 6.79 -20.30
C GLN A 59 -5.19 6.99 -19.20
N LEU A 60 -6.35 7.59 -19.52
CA LEU A 60 -7.47 7.73 -18.59
C LEU A 60 -8.02 6.36 -18.15
N ALA A 61 -8.24 5.46 -19.10
CA ALA A 61 -8.72 4.11 -18.82
C ALA A 61 -7.72 3.31 -17.95
N GLN A 62 -6.42 3.38 -18.27
CA GLN A 62 -5.35 2.76 -17.48
C GLN A 62 -5.33 3.32 -16.04
N SER A 63 -5.40 4.64 -15.90
CA SER A 63 -5.48 5.29 -14.58
C SER A 63 -6.68 4.78 -13.78
N GLN A 64 -7.83 4.60 -14.43
CA GLN A 64 -9.03 4.07 -13.80
C GLN A 64 -8.85 2.62 -13.33
N ILE A 65 -8.16 1.77 -14.09
CA ILE A 65 -7.81 0.40 -13.67
C ILE A 65 -6.99 0.43 -12.37
N GLY A 66 -5.97 1.29 -12.29
CA GLY A 66 -5.18 1.44 -11.07
C GLY A 66 -6.01 1.89 -9.85
N ILE A 67 -7.02 2.74 -10.04
CA ILE A 67 -7.94 3.14 -8.97
C ILE A 67 -8.73 1.95 -8.46
N TRP A 68 -9.22 1.10 -9.37
CA TRP A 68 -9.96 -0.11 -8.98
C TRP A 68 -9.10 -1.11 -8.23
N TYR A 69 -7.85 -1.30 -8.63
CA TYR A 69 -6.90 -2.13 -7.87
C TYR A 69 -6.65 -1.58 -6.46
N LYS A 70 -6.52 -0.26 -6.30
CA LYS A 70 -6.40 0.38 -4.97
C LYS A 70 -7.63 0.11 -4.10
N ILE A 71 -8.84 0.28 -4.65
CA ILE A 71 -10.09 0.04 -3.93
C ILE A 71 -10.22 -1.43 -3.55
N LEU A 72 -9.96 -2.35 -4.49
CA LEU A 72 -10.01 -3.78 -4.25
C LEU A 72 -9.00 -4.23 -3.20
N GLY A 73 -7.76 -3.73 -3.29
CA GLY A 73 -6.72 -4.02 -2.29
C GLY A 73 -7.12 -3.55 -0.89
N THR A 74 -7.77 -2.38 -0.79
CA THR A 74 -8.31 -1.88 0.49
C THR A 74 -9.41 -2.81 1.03
N ARG A 75 -10.29 -3.34 0.16
CA ARG A 75 -11.34 -4.29 0.56
C ARG A 75 -10.80 -5.65 1.01
N TYR A 76 -9.72 -6.11 0.40
CA TYR A 76 -9.02 -7.30 0.88
C TYR A 76 -8.31 -7.04 2.21
N LEU A 77 -7.72 -5.86 2.39
CA LEU A 77 -7.09 -5.45 3.65
C LEU A 77 -8.11 -5.39 4.80
N ASP A 78 -9.29 -4.79 4.57
CA ASP A 78 -10.40 -4.76 5.55
C ASP A 78 -10.81 -6.17 6.00
N GLN A 79 -10.72 -7.16 5.10
CA GLN A 79 -11.01 -8.57 5.34
C GLN A 79 -9.79 -9.36 5.85
N LYS A 80 -8.66 -8.70 6.12
CA LYS A 80 -7.38 -9.30 6.54
C LYS A 80 -6.80 -10.31 5.54
N MET A 81 -7.21 -10.23 4.27
CA MET A 81 -6.67 -11.02 3.15
C MET A 81 -5.39 -10.35 2.65
N TYR A 82 -4.32 -10.42 3.44
CA TYR A 82 -3.10 -9.63 3.20
C TYR A 82 -2.35 -10.00 1.91
N GLY A 83 -2.40 -11.26 1.48
CA GLY A 83 -1.74 -11.71 0.24
C GLY A 83 -2.42 -11.15 -1.01
N GLU A 84 -3.74 -11.15 -1.05
CA GLU A 84 -4.58 -10.63 -2.12
C GLU A 84 -4.54 -9.11 -2.16
N ALA A 85 -4.56 -8.48 -0.97
CA ALA A 85 -4.35 -7.04 -0.83
C ALA A 85 -2.98 -6.63 -1.38
N LEU A 86 -1.92 -7.34 -0.99
CA LEU A 86 -0.55 -7.09 -1.47
C LEU A 86 -0.48 -7.11 -3.00
N LYS A 87 -1.03 -8.16 -3.64
CA LYS A 87 -1.09 -8.26 -5.10
C LYS A 87 -1.82 -7.06 -5.72
N CYS A 88 -2.97 -6.68 -5.18
CA CYS A 88 -3.72 -5.54 -5.69
C CYS A 88 -2.95 -4.21 -5.57
N PHE A 89 -2.24 -3.98 -4.46
CA PHE A 89 -1.45 -2.77 -4.30
C PHE A 89 -0.22 -2.75 -5.23
N GLN A 90 0.40 -3.90 -5.49
CA GLN A 90 1.49 -4.02 -6.48
C GLN A 90 0.99 -3.74 -7.90
N GLU A 91 -0.19 -4.24 -8.28
CA GLU A 91 -0.82 -3.89 -9.56
C GLU A 91 -1.15 -2.41 -9.64
N ALA A 92 -1.69 -1.80 -8.57
CA ALA A 92 -1.98 -0.37 -8.53
C ALA A 92 -0.72 0.50 -8.70
N LEU A 93 0.44 0.04 -8.22
CA LEU A 93 1.73 0.74 -8.37
C LEU A 93 2.22 0.80 -9.82
N GLN A 94 1.80 -0.11 -10.69
CA GLN A 94 2.13 -0.03 -12.13
C GLN A 94 1.50 1.23 -12.78
N TYR A 95 0.38 1.70 -12.24
CA TYR A 95 -0.32 2.89 -12.71
C TYR A 95 0.07 4.15 -11.91
N TYR A 96 0.41 3.98 -10.63
CA TYR A 96 0.72 5.07 -9.70
C TYR A 96 2.07 4.85 -8.98
N PRO A 97 3.20 4.84 -9.70
CA PRO A 97 4.51 4.49 -9.13
C PRO A 97 5.06 5.50 -8.12
N ASN A 98 4.47 6.69 -8.03
CA ASN A 98 4.85 7.74 -7.07
C ASN A 98 3.76 7.99 -6.02
N ASN A 99 3.04 6.94 -5.59
CA ASN A 99 2.01 7.03 -4.57
C ASN A 99 2.47 6.42 -3.24
N GLN A 100 2.80 7.27 -2.27
CA GLN A 100 3.25 6.88 -0.94
C GLN A 100 2.24 5.99 -0.18
N ASN A 101 0.93 6.17 -0.40
CA ASN A 101 -0.08 5.37 0.28
C ASN A 101 -0.03 3.91 -0.17
N LEU A 102 0.17 3.67 -1.48
CA LEU A 102 0.26 2.31 -2.02
C LEU A 102 1.48 1.57 -1.44
N TYR A 103 2.63 2.24 -1.39
CA TYR A 103 3.81 1.67 -0.77
C TYR A 103 3.63 1.40 0.74
N TYR A 104 2.96 2.30 1.47
CA TYR A 104 2.61 2.01 2.87
C TYR A 104 1.73 0.77 3.01
N TYR A 105 0.71 0.61 2.17
CA TYR A 105 -0.13 -0.58 2.23
C TYR A 105 0.61 -1.87 1.82
N VAL A 106 1.54 -1.80 0.86
CA VAL A 106 2.47 -2.90 0.57
C VAL A 106 3.27 -3.25 1.82
N GLY A 107 3.81 -2.25 2.52
CA GLY A 107 4.57 -2.43 3.76
C GLY A 107 3.75 -3.12 4.87
N VAL A 108 2.52 -2.67 5.07
CA VAL A 108 1.59 -3.26 6.04
C VAL A 108 1.28 -4.72 5.68
N CYS A 109 0.88 -5.00 4.43
CA CYS A 109 0.56 -6.35 4.01
C CYS A 109 1.77 -7.28 4.10
N ALA A 110 2.96 -6.83 3.66
CA ALA A 110 4.18 -7.61 3.74
C ALA A 110 4.56 -7.94 5.19
N GLY A 111 4.42 -6.98 6.12
CA GLY A 111 4.61 -7.22 7.55
C GLY A 111 3.72 -8.36 8.08
N TYR A 112 2.41 -8.31 7.78
CA TYR A 112 1.49 -9.39 8.16
C TYR A 112 1.82 -10.73 7.51
N MET A 113 2.20 -10.72 6.22
CA MET A 113 2.59 -11.93 5.49
C MET A 113 3.86 -12.58 6.06
N SER A 114 4.76 -11.80 6.66
CA SER A 114 5.96 -12.34 7.33
C SER A 114 5.62 -13.26 8.51
N HIS A 115 4.55 -12.97 9.25
CA HIS A 115 4.08 -13.82 10.34
C HIS A 115 3.33 -15.05 9.81
N ALA A 116 2.45 -14.87 8.82
CA ALA A 116 1.72 -15.98 8.20
C ALA A 116 2.65 -17.02 7.56
N ALA A 117 3.82 -16.59 7.09
CA ALA A 117 4.85 -17.48 6.58
C ALA A 117 5.38 -18.47 7.62
N MET A 118 5.29 -18.18 8.93
CA MET A 118 5.71 -19.11 9.99
C MET A 118 4.63 -20.15 10.34
N ASP A 119 3.35 -19.80 10.16
CA ASP A 119 2.22 -20.62 10.63
C ASP A 119 1.85 -21.77 9.67
N PHE A 120 2.18 -21.66 8.38
CA PHE A 120 1.93 -22.73 7.41
C PHE A 120 2.94 -23.88 7.54
N GLY A 121 2.68 -24.78 8.50
CA GLY A 121 3.04 -26.20 8.40
C GLY A 121 4.49 -26.57 8.75
N GLY A 122 5.14 -25.90 9.70
CA GLY A 122 6.47 -26.30 10.19
C GLY A 122 7.59 -26.27 9.13
N SER A 123 7.29 -25.74 7.95
CA SER A 123 8.15 -25.59 6.78
C SER A 123 8.15 -24.14 6.25
N GLY A 124 7.49 -23.24 6.97
CA GLY A 124 7.62 -21.80 6.80
C GLY A 124 9.09 -21.41 6.86
N SER A 125 9.73 -21.28 5.71
CA SER A 125 11.16 -21.07 5.69
C SER A 125 11.43 -19.68 6.27
N THR A 126 12.35 -19.63 7.21
CA THR A 126 12.92 -18.39 7.75
C THR A 126 13.23 -17.38 6.63
N GLU A 127 13.65 -17.88 5.46
CA GLU A 127 13.86 -17.11 4.24
C GLU A 127 12.60 -16.38 3.74
N VAL A 128 11.44 -17.04 3.66
CA VAL A 128 10.19 -16.40 3.22
C VAL A 128 9.78 -15.29 4.19
N LYS A 129 9.90 -15.52 5.50
CA LYS A 129 9.68 -14.47 6.51
C LYS A 129 10.59 -13.27 6.24
N TYR A 130 11.90 -13.49 6.11
CA TYR A 130 12.86 -12.42 5.85
C TYR A 130 12.60 -11.68 4.54
N ASN A 131 12.17 -12.38 3.48
CA ASN A 131 11.80 -11.75 2.21
C ASN A 131 10.62 -10.79 2.37
N TYR A 132 9.61 -11.17 3.17
CA TYR A 132 8.48 -10.28 3.46
C TYR A 132 8.87 -9.11 4.37
N LEU A 133 9.73 -9.33 5.37
CA LEU A 133 10.23 -8.23 6.21
C LEU A 133 11.03 -7.22 5.38
N LYS A 134 11.90 -7.70 4.48
CA LYS A 134 12.66 -6.86 3.55
C LYS A 134 11.74 -6.08 2.62
N LEU A 135 10.73 -6.74 2.04
CA LEU A 135 9.73 -6.07 1.22
C LEU A 135 8.98 -4.99 2.01
N ALA A 136 8.67 -5.24 3.29
CA ALA A 136 8.02 -4.25 4.14
C ALA A 136 8.90 -3.02 4.38
N GLU A 137 10.18 -3.25 4.71
CA GLU A 137 11.18 -2.21 4.89
C GLU A 137 11.33 -1.35 3.63
N GLU A 138 11.58 -1.97 2.47
CA GLU A 138 11.75 -1.29 1.19
C GLU A 138 10.52 -0.46 0.82
N ALA A 139 9.32 -1.00 1.07
CA ALA A 139 8.07 -0.30 0.79
C ALA A 139 7.88 0.92 1.69
N TYR A 140 8.13 0.80 3.00
CA TYR A 140 8.06 1.97 3.89
C TYR A 140 9.10 3.04 3.53
N LEU A 141 10.35 2.63 3.27
CA LEU A 141 11.39 3.55 2.82
C LEU A 141 11.01 4.27 1.53
N ARG A 142 10.41 3.56 0.56
CA ARG A 142 9.94 4.17 -0.67
C ARG A 142 8.78 5.15 -0.43
N ALA A 143 7.87 4.83 0.48
CA ALA A 143 6.80 5.74 0.86
C ALA A 143 7.34 7.04 1.48
N ILE A 144 8.36 6.94 2.34
CA ILE A 144 9.05 8.08 2.98
C ILE A 144 9.86 8.87 1.94
N GLN A 145 10.47 8.21 0.96
CA GLN A 145 11.19 8.88 -0.12
C GLN A 145 10.26 9.74 -0.99
N ILE A 146 9.02 9.29 -1.20
CA ILE A 146 8.00 10.04 -1.96
C ILE A 146 7.42 11.18 -1.11
N GLU A 147 7.13 10.92 0.17
CA GLU A 147 6.62 11.90 1.12
C GLU A 147 7.37 11.77 2.46
N ASP A 148 8.33 12.65 2.66
CA ASP A 148 9.26 12.66 3.80
C ASP A 148 8.54 12.81 5.16
N ARG A 149 7.37 13.46 5.17
CA ARG A 149 6.58 13.68 6.39
C ARG A 149 5.45 12.66 6.54
N TYR A 150 5.53 11.51 5.86
CA TYR A 150 4.47 10.51 5.89
C TYR A 150 4.47 9.71 7.19
N VAL A 151 3.79 10.26 8.20
CA VAL A 151 3.74 9.74 9.58
C VAL A 151 3.40 8.26 9.65
N ARG A 152 2.45 7.76 8.83
CA ARG A 152 2.07 6.35 8.83
C ARG A 152 3.21 5.41 8.42
N ALA A 153 4.01 5.78 7.42
CA ALA A 153 5.15 4.98 6.99
C ALA A 153 6.34 5.12 7.96
N LEU A 154 6.61 6.32 8.47
CA LEU A 154 7.63 6.54 9.49
C LEU A 154 7.36 5.69 10.75
N TYR A 155 6.11 5.70 11.22
CA TYR A 155 5.69 4.89 12.36
C TYR A 155 5.75 3.39 12.04
N GLY A 156 5.23 2.96 10.88
CA GLY A 156 5.26 1.55 10.46
C GLY A 156 6.69 0.99 10.35
N LEU A 157 7.62 1.79 9.82
CA LEU A 157 9.03 1.44 9.74
C LEU A 157 9.69 1.38 11.13
N GLY A 158 9.37 2.32 12.02
CA GLY A 158 9.83 2.28 13.41
C GLY A 158 9.37 1.02 14.14
N VAL A 159 8.10 0.63 13.98
CA VAL A 159 7.56 -0.63 14.53
C VAL A 159 8.28 -1.85 13.95
N LEU A 160 8.47 -1.90 12.62
CA LEU A 160 9.18 -2.99 11.95
C LEU A 160 10.60 -3.16 12.51
N TYR A 161 11.35 -2.07 12.64
CA TYR A 161 12.71 -2.11 13.17
C TYR A 161 12.77 -2.54 14.63
N VAL A 162 11.85 -2.07 15.48
CA VAL A 162 11.88 -2.41 16.91
C VAL A 162 11.43 -3.84 17.18
N PHE A 163 10.38 -4.33 16.51
CA PHE A 163 9.71 -5.57 16.90
C PHE A 163 9.99 -6.76 16.00
N GLU A 164 10.32 -6.54 14.72
CA GLU A 164 10.51 -7.64 13.76
C GLU A 164 11.98 -7.85 13.36
N LEU A 165 12.77 -6.78 13.30
CA LEU A 165 14.16 -6.82 12.86
C LEU A 165 15.18 -6.72 14.00
N ASP A 166 14.76 -6.34 15.21
CA ASP A 166 15.63 -6.10 16.37
C ASP A 166 16.75 -5.07 16.08
N GLU A 167 16.39 -4.02 15.34
CA GLU A 167 17.29 -2.93 14.93
C GLU A 167 16.84 -1.57 15.53
N PRO A 168 16.79 -1.43 16.87
CA PRO A 168 16.22 -0.25 17.53
C PRO A 168 16.93 1.06 17.15
N ALA A 169 18.24 1.02 16.89
CA ALA A 169 19.01 2.19 16.47
C ALA A 169 18.49 2.81 15.16
N LYS A 170 18.03 1.99 14.20
CA LYS A 170 17.45 2.48 12.95
C LYS A 170 16.05 3.06 13.15
N ALA A 171 15.28 2.56 14.13
CA ALA A 171 13.94 3.04 14.43
C ALA A 171 13.91 4.48 14.99
N ILE A 172 14.86 4.81 15.86
CA ILE A 172 14.90 6.08 16.61
C ILE A 172 14.70 7.32 15.72
N PRO A 173 15.49 7.56 14.65
CA PRO A 173 15.34 8.78 13.86
C PRO A 173 13.96 8.87 13.15
N HIS A 174 13.38 7.74 12.74
CA HIS A 174 12.05 7.74 12.12
C HIS A 174 10.95 8.07 13.14
N LEU A 175 11.04 7.52 14.35
CA LEU A 175 10.08 7.76 15.43
C LEU A 175 10.20 9.16 16.04
N GLU A 176 11.43 9.68 16.19
CA GLU A 176 11.67 11.09 16.53
C GLU A 176 11.03 12.01 15.49
N LYS A 177 11.14 11.66 14.19
CA LYS A 177 10.49 12.42 13.13
C LYS A 177 8.96 12.36 13.23
N VAL A 178 8.37 11.21 13.56
CA VAL A 178 6.93 11.12 13.87
C VAL A 178 6.56 12.12 14.96
N LEU A 179 7.29 12.14 16.07
CA LEU A 179 6.98 13.01 17.21
C LEU A 179 7.30 14.50 16.97
N SER A 180 8.08 14.83 15.95
CA SER A 180 8.24 16.22 15.48
C SER A 180 7.05 16.72 14.66
N ILE A 181 6.29 15.81 14.03
CA ILE A 181 5.11 16.12 13.22
C ILE A 181 3.83 16.03 14.06
N ASP A 182 3.68 14.94 14.82
CA ASP A 182 2.56 14.66 15.72
C ASP A 182 3.08 14.50 17.14
N THR A 183 3.19 15.64 17.83
CA THR A 183 3.82 15.74 19.16
C THR A 183 3.07 15.02 20.27
N LYS A 184 1.81 14.60 20.03
CA LYS A 184 0.94 13.93 21.00
C LYS A 184 0.64 12.48 20.61
N ASN A 185 1.37 11.93 19.64
CA ASN A 185 1.22 10.54 19.24
C ASN A 185 1.71 9.59 20.34
N ILE A 186 0.80 9.17 21.22
CA ILE A 186 1.14 8.32 22.37
C ILE A 186 1.72 6.97 21.92
N ASP A 187 1.22 6.41 20.82
CA ASP A 187 1.68 5.10 20.33
C ASP A 187 3.13 5.20 19.82
N ALA A 188 3.45 6.25 19.05
CA ALA A 188 4.84 6.51 18.64
C ALA A 188 5.76 6.81 19.83
N MET A 189 5.28 7.46 20.90
CA MET A 189 6.07 7.63 22.13
C MET A 189 6.40 6.29 22.78
N PHE A 190 5.45 5.35 22.85
CA PHE A 190 5.71 4.00 23.38
C PHE A 190 6.75 3.26 22.56
N VAL A 191 6.62 3.27 21.24
CA VAL A 191 7.59 2.60 20.36
C VAL A 191 8.97 3.26 20.46
N LEU A 192 9.05 4.60 20.54
CA LEU A 192 10.32 5.30 20.73
C LEU A 192 10.94 5.00 22.10
N ALA A 193 10.14 4.98 23.16
CA ALA A 193 10.62 4.61 24.50
C ALA A 193 11.20 3.19 24.50
N ARG A 194 10.53 2.25 23.79
CA ARG A 194 11.03 0.88 23.62
C ARG A 194 12.31 0.84 22.77
N ALA A 195 12.39 1.62 21.69
CA ALA A 195 13.59 1.72 20.87
C ALA A 195 14.79 2.23 21.71
N TYR A 196 14.62 3.28 22.50
CA TYR A 196 15.65 3.77 23.42
C TYR A 196 16.05 2.71 24.45
N TYR A 197 15.09 2.01 25.05
CA TYR A 197 15.39 0.94 26.01
C TYR A 197 16.23 -0.18 25.38
N SER A 198 15.82 -0.68 24.21
CA SER A 198 16.55 -1.72 23.47
C SER A 198 17.92 -1.24 22.96
N ASN A 199 18.10 0.07 22.79
CA ASN A 199 19.37 0.70 22.45
C ASN A 199 20.19 1.11 23.69
N TYR A 200 19.80 0.66 24.89
CA TYR A 200 20.45 0.97 26.18
C TYR A 200 20.43 2.47 26.58
N ASP A 201 19.65 3.30 25.89
CA ASP A 201 19.42 4.72 26.19
C ASP A 201 18.34 4.87 27.29
N PHE A 202 18.59 4.31 28.47
CA PHE A 202 17.59 4.22 29.55
C PHE A 202 17.07 5.59 30.01
N GLU A 203 17.91 6.61 30.05
CA GLU A 203 17.50 7.98 30.41
C GLU A 203 16.44 8.53 29.44
N LYS A 204 16.70 8.42 28.13
CA LYS A 204 15.76 8.87 27.10
C LYS A 204 14.47 8.05 27.11
N SER A 205 14.58 6.74 27.35
CA SER A 205 13.43 5.85 27.49
C SER A 205 12.53 6.27 28.65
N ALA A 206 13.09 6.45 29.85
CA ALA A 206 12.36 6.89 31.04
C ALA A 206 11.71 8.27 30.84
N ALA A 207 12.42 9.22 30.22
CA ALA A 207 11.89 10.54 29.88
C ALA A 207 10.71 10.46 28.92
N MET A 208 10.71 9.51 27.98
CA MET A 208 9.61 9.34 27.05
C MET A 208 8.37 8.73 27.72
N TYR A 209 8.55 7.82 28.68
CA TYR A 209 7.44 7.38 29.52
C TYR A 209 6.86 8.49 30.39
N ASP A 210 7.71 9.37 30.95
CA ASP A 210 7.23 10.57 31.65
C ASP A 210 6.39 11.47 30.74
N LYS A 211 6.79 11.64 29.48
CA LYS A 211 6.00 12.39 28.50
C LYS A 211 4.64 11.73 28.27
N ILE A 212 4.57 10.39 28.18
CA ILE A 212 3.30 9.66 28.03
C ILE A 212 2.40 9.90 29.25
N ILE A 213 2.92 9.70 30.46
CA ILE A 213 2.20 9.85 31.74
C ILE A 213 1.58 11.25 31.87
N ASN A 214 2.30 12.28 31.41
CA ASN A 214 1.86 13.67 31.46
C ASN A 214 0.94 14.08 30.29
N THR A 215 0.92 13.32 29.18
CA THR A 215 0.17 13.70 27.97
C THR A 215 -1.13 12.90 27.81
N THR A 216 -1.14 11.62 28.20
CA THR A 216 -2.29 10.74 27.99
C THR A 216 -3.43 11.01 28.97
N LYS A 217 -4.67 10.87 28.48
CA LYS A 217 -5.88 10.83 29.34
C LYS A 217 -6.33 9.40 29.64
N SER A 218 -5.77 8.40 28.95
CA SER A 218 -6.11 7.00 29.19
C SER A 218 -5.39 6.50 30.44
N ALA A 219 -6.16 6.07 31.44
CA ALA A 219 -5.63 5.48 32.66
C ALA A 219 -4.81 4.20 32.38
N GLU A 220 -5.26 3.39 31.41
CA GLU A 220 -4.55 2.19 30.96
C GLU A 220 -3.17 2.55 30.40
N LYS A 221 -3.11 3.44 29.41
CA LYS A 221 -1.82 3.87 28.82
C LYS A 221 -0.92 4.53 29.87
N LYS A 222 -1.50 5.25 30.84
CA LYS A 222 -0.73 5.84 31.94
C LYS A 222 -0.10 4.76 32.82
N ALA A 223 -0.88 3.76 33.25
CA ALA A 223 -0.40 2.65 34.06
C ALA A 223 0.68 1.84 33.33
N THR A 224 0.48 1.53 32.04
CA THR A 224 1.49 0.84 31.22
C THR A 224 2.79 1.64 31.12
N ALA A 225 2.71 2.97 30.99
CA ALA A 225 3.90 3.81 30.96
C ALA A 225 4.63 3.86 32.31
N GLU A 226 3.89 3.90 33.43
CA GLU A 226 4.45 3.85 34.79
C GLU A 226 5.18 2.53 35.05
N GLU A 227 4.57 1.40 34.66
CA GLU A 227 5.17 0.07 34.78
C GLU A 227 6.43 -0.07 33.93
N ASN A 228 6.34 0.27 32.63
CA ASN A 228 7.49 0.19 31.74
C ASN A 228 8.64 1.12 32.19
N LYS A 229 8.31 2.32 32.70
CA LYS A 229 9.32 3.23 33.27
C LYS A 229 10.03 2.58 34.45
N LYS A 230 9.31 1.89 35.33
CA LYS A 230 9.93 1.18 36.45
C LYS A 230 10.93 0.13 35.95
N THR A 231 10.54 -0.69 34.96
CA THR A 231 11.45 -1.66 34.33
C THR A 231 12.71 -1.00 33.78
N VAL A 232 12.58 0.16 33.12
CA VAL A 232 13.72 0.91 32.60
C VAL A 232 14.65 1.39 33.70
N LEU A 233 14.10 1.95 34.79
CA LEU A 233 14.89 2.42 35.92
C LEU A 233 15.59 1.26 36.64
N ASP A 234 14.88 0.16 36.88
CA ASP A 234 15.46 -1.04 37.49
C ASP A 234 16.65 -1.56 36.64
N ALA A 235 16.52 -1.58 35.31
CA ALA A 235 17.61 -1.96 34.41
C ALA A 235 18.79 -0.96 34.43
N ALA A 236 18.52 0.34 34.56
CA ALA A 236 19.55 1.38 34.62
C ALA A 236 20.39 1.34 35.91
N TYR A 237 19.80 0.89 37.03
CA TYR A 237 20.47 0.82 38.34
C TYR A 237 20.98 -0.58 38.72
N SER A 238 20.75 -1.60 37.89
CA SER A 238 21.21 -2.98 38.11
C SER A 238 22.56 -3.30 37.44
N ASN A 239 23.16 -2.36 36.71
CA ASN A 239 24.49 -2.42 36.11
C ASN A 239 25.47 -1.49 36.83
#